data_AF-A0AAD7GJN9-F1
#
_entry.id   AF-A0AAD7GJN9-F1
#
_cell.length_a   1.000
_cell.length_b   1.000
_cell.length_c   1.000
_cell.angle_alpha   90.00
_cell.angle_beta   90.00
_cell.angle_gamma   90.00
#
_symmetry.space_group_name_H-M   'P 1'
#
loop_
_entity.id
_entity.type
_entity.pdbx_description
1 polymer ?
#
loop_
_entity_poly.entity_id
_entity_poly.type
_entity_poly.pdbx_seq_one_letter_code
_entity_poly.pdbx_strand_id
1 'polypeptide(L)'
;GGEWIKLVEVWWASEKSTQFVSTNKGLSAIGRPEEIKLWVKYARKGTPLVRDVTAFVTSWRTWWKSINPTWRVDAEGELRQAEEGEWTTLEAPGANGFLNVLIGLRWWKEKAGDDPEWANSVADVTWVLER
;
A
#
# COMPACT_ATOMS: atom_id res chain seq x y z
N GLY A 1 -15.36 3.81 6.11
CA GLY A 1 -14.84 4.45 7.34
C GLY A 1 -14.23 3.45 8.30
N GLY A 2 -15.02 2.51 8.82
CA GLY A 2 -14.52 1.43 9.68
C GLY A 2 -13.44 0.55 9.05
N GLU A 3 -13.52 0.30 7.73
CA GLU A 3 -12.49 -0.44 6.98
C GLU A 3 -11.08 0.19 7.07
N TRP A 4 -11.01 1.53 7.08
CA TRP A 4 -9.74 2.25 7.19
C TRP A 4 -9.16 2.14 8.59
N ILE A 5 -10.03 2.24 9.61
CA ILE A 5 -9.61 2.07 11.01
C ILE A 5 -9.03 0.67 11.20
N LYS A 6 -9.73 -0.37 10.70
CA LYS A 6 -9.24 -1.75 10.73
C LYS A 6 -7.88 -1.88 10.06
N LEU A 7 -7.69 -1.34 8.85
CA LEU A 7 -6.41 -1.37 8.16
C LEU A 7 -5.27 -0.74 8.99
N VAL A 8 -5.53 0.42 9.59
CA VAL A 8 -4.54 1.11 10.43
C VAL A 8 -4.19 0.31 11.68
N GLU A 9 -5.18 -0.33 12.32
CA GLU A 9 -4.98 -1.19 13.49
C GLU A 9 -4.14 -2.44 13.16
N VAL A 10 -4.45 -3.12 12.05
CA VAL A 10 -3.70 -4.29 11.60
C VAL A 10 -2.27 -3.89 11.19
N TRP A 11 -2.09 -2.80 10.44
CA TRP A 11 -0.76 -2.28 10.13
C TRP A 11 0.05 -1.98 11.39
N TRP A 12 -0.55 -1.32 12.38
CA TRP A 12 0.11 -1.03 13.64
C TRP A 12 0.53 -2.31 14.39
N ALA A 13 -0.35 -3.32 14.44
CA ALA A 13 -0.03 -4.61 15.04
C ALA A 13 1.13 -5.32 14.32
N SER A 14 1.16 -5.23 12.98
CA SER A 14 2.24 -5.76 12.15
C SER A 14 3.58 -5.06 12.43
N GLU A 15 3.63 -3.73 12.46
CA GLU A 15 4.86 -3.00 12.81
C GLU A 15 5.32 -3.32 14.23
N LYS A 16 4.37 -3.43 15.17
CA LYS A 16 4.67 -3.80 16.57
C LYS A 16 5.26 -5.21 16.69
N SER A 17 4.79 -6.19 15.91
CA SER A 17 5.33 -7.57 15.95
C SER A 17 6.78 -7.62 15.48
N THR A 18 7.17 -6.71 14.60
CA THR A 18 8.56 -6.51 14.16
C THR A 18 9.39 -5.64 15.09
N GLN A 19 8.88 -5.31 16.29
CA GLN A 19 9.51 -4.41 17.27
C GLN A 19 9.89 -3.03 16.69
N PHE A 20 9.15 -2.57 15.67
CA PHE A 20 9.46 -1.33 14.94
C PHE A 20 10.88 -1.31 14.35
N VAL A 21 11.38 -2.47 13.93
CA VAL A 21 12.68 -2.56 13.25
C VAL A 21 12.64 -1.70 11.99
N SER A 22 13.47 -0.65 11.97
CA SER A 22 13.66 0.18 10.79
C SER A 22 14.82 -0.36 9.97
N THR A 23 14.52 -1.05 8.88
CA THR A 23 15.54 -1.45 7.91
C THR A 23 15.65 -0.45 6.77
N ASN A 24 16.79 -0.47 6.07
CA ASN A 24 16.90 0.20 4.77
C ASN A 24 16.16 -0.57 3.65
N LYS A 25 15.70 -1.80 3.92
CA LYS A 25 14.86 -2.58 3.01
C LYS A 25 13.45 -2.00 3.04
N GLY A 26 12.88 -1.75 1.87
CA GLY A 26 11.52 -1.24 1.70
C GLY A 26 10.79 -1.99 0.61
N LEU A 27 9.51 -1.68 0.45
CA LEU A 27 8.77 -2.09 -0.74
C LEU A 27 9.43 -1.48 -1.98
N SER A 28 9.31 -2.16 -3.13
CA SER A 28 9.87 -1.66 -4.39
C SER A 28 9.39 -0.22 -4.67
N ALA A 29 10.32 0.62 -5.10
CA ALA A 29 10.01 1.99 -5.55
C ALA A 29 9.69 2.06 -7.05
N ILE A 30 9.89 0.97 -7.79
CA ILE A 30 9.61 0.90 -9.22
C ILE A 30 8.11 0.99 -9.43
N GLY A 31 7.67 1.94 -10.26
CA GLY A 31 6.25 2.17 -10.56
C GLY A 31 5.46 2.86 -9.45
N ARG A 32 6.09 3.20 -8.31
CA ARG A 32 5.42 3.93 -7.21
C ARG A 32 4.88 5.28 -7.70
N PRO A 33 3.65 5.69 -7.32
CA PRO A 33 3.13 7.01 -7.62
C PRO A 33 4.10 8.13 -7.27
N GLU A 34 4.24 9.12 -8.17
CA GLU A 34 5.23 10.20 -8.02
C GLU A 34 4.96 11.02 -6.75
N GLU A 35 3.70 11.21 -6.36
CA GLU A 35 3.29 11.88 -5.13
C GLU A 35 3.88 11.20 -3.89
N ILE A 36 3.84 9.87 -3.83
CA ILE A 36 4.40 9.10 -2.71
C ILE A 36 5.92 9.16 -2.76
N LYS A 37 6.52 9.05 -3.95
CA LYS A 37 7.97 9.17 -4.13
C LYS A 37 8.49 10.53 -3.66
N LEU A 38 7.83 11.62 -4.04
CA LEU A 38 8.16 12.98 -3.60
C LEU A 38 7.95 13.12 -2.09
N TRP A 39 6.86 12.61 -1.54
CA TRP A 39 6.62 12.64 -0.10
C TRP A 39 7.72 11.94 0.69
N VAL A 40 8.15 10.75 0.26
CA VAL A 40 9.30 10.06 0.86
C VAL A 40 10.59 10.89 0.72
N LYS A 41 10.85 11.46 -0.47
CA LYS A 41 12.01 12.34 -0.73
C LYS A 41 12.04 13.56 0.18
N TYR A 42 10.88 14.14 0.51
CA TYR A 42 10.75 15.30 1.39
C TYR A 42 10.54 14.91 2.85
N ALA A 43 11.11 13.79 3.28
CA ALA A 43 11.08 13.30 4.66
C ALA A 43 9.66 13.15 5.23
N ARG A 44 8.70 12.78 4.37
CA ARG A 44 7.30 12.49 4.72
C ARG A 44 6.56 13.70 5.32
N LYS A 45 6.96 14.90 4.91
CA LYS A 45 6.36 16.16 5.37
C LYS A 45 5.32 16.67 4.38
N GLY A 46 4.23 17.19 4.93
CA GLY A 46 3.13 17.75 4.16
C GLY A 46 2.30 16.71 3.41
N THR A 47 1.30 17.18 2.67
CA THR A 47 0.48 16.38 1.76
C THR A 47 0.77 16.87 0.33
N PRO A 48 1.19 15.98 -0.60
CA PRO A 48 1.44 16.38 -1.98
C PRO A 48 0.14 16.80 -2.67
N LEU A 49 0.27 17.68 -3.66
CA LEU A 49 -0.84 18.06 -4.52
C LEU A 49 -1.09 16.94 -5.53
N VAL A 50 -2.13 16.13 -5.31
CA VAL A 50 -2.66 15.21 -6.31
C VAL A 50 -3.45 16.02 -7.34
N ARG A 51 -2.84 16.26 -8.51
CA ARG A 51 -3.46 17.06 -9.59
C ARG A 51 -4.46 16.27 -10.41
N ASP A 52 -4.12 15.00 -10.68
CA ASP A 52 -4.94 14.07 -11.45
C ASP A 52 -5.22 12.85 -10.56
N VAL A 53 -6.42 12.82 -10.01
CA VAL A 53 -6.86 11.76 -9.10
C VAL A 53 -6.93 10.42 -9.82
N THR A 54 -7.41 10.40 -11.06
CA THR A 54 -7.56 9.16 -11.85
C THR A 54 -6.18 8.57 -12.18
N ALA A 55 -5.23 9.39 -12.60
CA ALA A 55 -3.86 8.94 -12.86
C ALA A 55 -3.18 8.44 -11.58
N PHE A 56 -3.37 9.15 -10.47
CA PHE A 56 -2.85 8.74 -9.16
C PHE A 56 -3.41 7.36 -8.75
N VAL A 57 -4.73 7.19 -8.78
CA VAL A 57 -5.39 5.92 -8.44
C VAL A 57 -4.91 4.77 -9.33
N THR A 58 -4.84 5.01 -10.63
CA THR A 58 -4.35 4.02 -11.61
C THR A 58 -2.91 3.61 -11.31
N SER A 59 -2.03 4.59 -11.05
CA SER A 59 -0.63 4.34 -10.71
C SER A 59 -0.48 3.62 -9.37
N TRP A 60 -1.31 3.95 -8.37
CA TRP A 60 -1.29 3.29 -7.07
C TRP A 60 -1.70 1.83 -7.19
N ARG A 61 -2.80 1.53 -7.90
CA ARG A 61 -3.27 0.14 -8.11
C ARG A 61 -2.23 -0.68 -8.89
N THR A 62 -1.65 -0.09 -9.94
CA THR A 62 -0.61 -0.74 -10.75
C THR A 62 0.63 -1.04 -9.92
N TRP A 63 1.06 -0.09 -9.08
CA TRP A 63 2.18 -0.28 -8.17
C TRP A 63 1.89 -1.35 -7.11
N TRP A 64 0.70 -1.32 -6.50
CA TRP A 64 0.31 -2.34 -5.52
C TRP A 64 0.36 -3.73 -6.14
N LYS A 65 -0.19 -3.91 -7.35
CA LYS A 65 -0.10 -5.17 -8.09
C LYS A 65 1.36 -5.60 -8.35
N SER A 66 2.24 -4.67 -8.72
CA SER A 66 3.61 -5.00 -9.13
C SER A 66 4.55 -5.37 -7.97
N ILE A 67 4.26 -4.94 -6.74
CA ILE A 67 5.08 -5.29 -5.56
C ILE A 67 4.63 -6.59 -4.88
N ASN A 68 3.48 -7.11 -5.27
CA ASN A 68 2.95 -8.35 -4.77
C ASN A 68 3.69 -9.57 -5.36
N PRO A 69 3.74 -10.70 -4.64
CA PRO A 69 4.29 -11.94 -5.17
C PRO A 69 3.57 -12.36 -6.46
N THR A 70 4.32 -12.93 -7.42
CA THR A 70 3.77 -13.32 -8.73
C THR A 70 2.65 -14.34 -8.63
N TRP A 71 2.67 -15.22 -7.63
CA TRP A 71 1.62 -16.21 -7.39
C TRP A 71 0.28 -15.57 -7.00
N ARG A 72 0.27 -14.32 -6.49
CA ARG A 72 -0.97 -13.57 -6.23
C ARG A 72 -1.62 -13.04 -7.50
N VAL A 73 -0.88 -12.90 -8.59
CA VAL A 73 -1.38 -12.29 -9.82
C VAL A 73 -1.94 -13.38 -10.72
N ASP A 74 -3.21 -13.27 -11.11
CA ASP A 74 -3.82 -14.21 -12.06
C ASP A 74 -3.45 -13.92 -13.52
N ALA A 75 -4.04 -14.68 -14.45
CA ALA A 75 -3.77 -14.54 -15.89
C ALA A 75 -4.24 -13.18 -16.44
N GLU A 76 -5.21 -12.56 -15.78
CA GLU A 76 -5.80 -11.26 -16.10
C GLU A 76 -5.04 -10.09 -15.45
N GLY A 77 -4.08 -10.37 -14.56
CA GLY A 77 -3.31 -9.34 -13.87
C GLY A 77 -4.01 -8.78 -12.62
N GLU A 78 -4.98 -9.50 -12.07
CA GLU A 78 -5.69 -9.17 -10.84
C GLU A 78 -5.11 -9.91 -9.63
N LEU A 79 -5.26 -9.30 -8.45
CA LEU A 79 -4.76 -9.87 -7.20
C LEU A 79 -5.75 -10.89 -6.65
N ARG A 80 -5.24 -12.08 -6.37
CA ARG A 80 -5.93 -13.17 -5.69
C ARG A 80 -5.52 -13.20 -4.21
N GLN A 81 -6.47 -13.54 -3.37
CA GLN A 81 -6.24 -13.89 -1.97
C GLN A 81 -5.93 -15.39 -1.89
N ALA A 82 -4.71 -15.75 -2.26
CA ALA A 82 -4.19 -17.11 -2.20
C ALA A 82 -3.01 -17.17 -1.23
N GLU A 83 -2.59 -18.34 -0.78
CA GLU A 83 -1.39 -18.52 0.05
C GLU A 83 -0.51 -19.60 -0.57
N GLU A 84 -0.10 -19.38 -1.82
CA GLU A 84 0.59 -20.37 -2.65
C GLU A 84 2.12 -20.29 -2.56
N GLY A 85 2.68 -19.35 -1.77
CA GLY A 85 4.12 -19.20 -1.64
C GLY A 85 4.60 -18.12 -0.67
N GLU A 86 5.89 -17.81 -0.79
CA GLU A 86 6.59 -16.90 0.12
C GLU A 86 6.19 -15.43 -0.07
N TRP A 87 6.16 -14.71 1.04
CA TRP A 87 5.72 -13.32 1.15
C TRP A 87 6.85 -12.29 1.18
N THR A 88 8.09 -12.74 0.93
CA THR A 88 9.34 -12.00 1.13
C THR A 88 9.41 -10.62 0.45
N THR A 89 8.66 -10.40 -0.63
CA THR A 89 8.58 -9.11 -1.34
C THR A 89 7.83 -8.04 -0.55
N LEU A 90 6.92 -8.45 0.35
CA LEU A 90 6.14 -7.59 1.23
C LEU A 90 6.68 -7.56 2.66
N GLU A 91 7.71 -8.35 2.98
CA GLU A 91 8.43 -8.26 4.25
C GLU A 91 9.35 -7.04 4.27
N ALA A 92 8.76 -5.89 4.54
CA ALA A 92 9.42 -4.60 4.60
C ALA A 92 8.94 -3.83 5.84
N PRO A 93 9.47 -4.12 7.04
CA PRO A 93 9.11 -3.37 8.24
C PRO A 93 9.65 -1.93 8.20
N GLY A 94 8.96 -1.03 8.91
CA GLY A 94 9.36 0.35 9.07
C GLY A 94 8.88 1.30 7.96
N ALA A 95 9.42 2.52 7.98
CA ALA A 95 8.86 3.66 7.24
C ALA A 95 8.96 3.55 5.70
N ASN A 96 9.73 2.60 5.17
CA ASN A 96 9.82 2.32 3.73
C ASN A 96 8.87 1.19 3.28
N GLY A 97 8.15 0.59 4.22
CA GLY A 97 7.20 -0.49 4.04
C GLY A 97 5.78 -0.02 3.71
N PHE A 98 4.82 -0.66 4.39
CA PHE A 98 3.38 -0.46 4.23
C PHE A 98 2.89 0.96 4.51
N LEU A 99 3.64 1.77 5.26
CA LEU A 99 3.31 3.18 5.45
C LEU A 99 3.12 3.91 4.09
N ASN A 100 3.91 3.56 3.08
CA ASN A 100 3.78 4.12 1.73
C ASN A 100 2.49 3.65 1.01
N VAL A 101 2.02 2.45 1.31
CA VAL A 101 0.77 1.89 0.77
C VAL A 101 -0.41 2.61 1.41
N LEU A 102 -0.41 2.69 2.75
CA LEU A 102 -1.45 3.36 3.55
C LEU A 102 -1.59 4.84 3.20
N ILE A 103 -0.49 5.58 3.08
CA ILE A 103 -0.58 7.02 2.76
C ILE A 103 -1.20 7.25 1.37
N GLY A 104 -0.93 6.35 0.42
CA GLY A 104 -1.55 6.41 -0.90
C GLY A 104 -3.06 6.19 -0.86
N LEU A 105 -3.52 5.21 -0.08
CA LEU A 105 -4.96 4.98 0.18
C LEU A 105 -5.61 6.16 0.88
N ARG A 106 -4.93 6.79 1.83
CA ARG A 106 -5.43 7.99 2.52
C ARG A 106 -5.67 9.13 1.52
N TRP A 107 -4.68 9.44 0.68
CA TRP A 107 -4.84 10.49 -0.33
C TRP A 107 -5.87 10.14 -1.39
N TRP A 108 -5.97 8.87 -1.79
CA TRP A 108 -7.04 8.42 -2.68
C TRP A 108 -8.41 8.73 -2.06
N LYS A 109 -8.66 8.32 -0.82
CA LYS A 109 -9.95 8.58 -0.14
C LYS A 109 -10.26 10.08 -0.06
N GLU A 110 -9.28 10.89 0.31
CA GLU A 110 -9.43 12.34 0.44
C GLU A 110 -9.76 13.04 -0.89
N LYS A 111 -9.36 12.45 -2.03
CA LYS A 111 -9.50 13.08 -3.35
C LYS A 111 -10.62 12.52 -4.21
N ALA A 112 -10.89 11.21 -4.12
CA ALA A 112 -11.92 10.54 -4.92
C ALA A 112 -13.24 10.32 -4.16
N GLY A 113 -13.26 10.43 -2.83
CA GLY A 113 -14.48 10.22 -2.04
C GLY A 113 -14.87 8.75 -1.93
N ASP A 114 -16.14 8.43 -2.19
CA ASP A 114 -16.70 7.07 -2.06
C ASP A 114 -16.47 6.25 -3.34
N ASP A 115 -15.21 5.90 -3.56
CA ASP A 115 -14.76 5.01 -4.63
C ASP A 115 -14.82 3.54 -4.17
N PRO A 116 -15.60 2.65 -4.82
CA PRO A 116 -15.64 1.23 -4.49
C PRO A 116 -14.28 0.53 -4.62
N GLU A 117 -13.44 0.97 -5.57
CA GLU A 117 -12.11 0.41 -5.78
C GLU A 117 -11.16 0.72 -4.62
N TRP A 118 -11.42 1.83 -3.92
CA TRP A 118 -10.68 2.16 -2.70
C TRP A 118 -11.02 1.16 -1.60
N ALA A 119 -12.29 0.82 -1.41
CA ALA A 119 -12.71 -0.16 -0.41
C ALA A 119 -12.13 -1.56 -0.71
N ASN A 120 -12.16 -1.99 -1.97
CA ASN A 120 -11.54 -3.24 -2.41
C ASN A 120 -10.02 -3.25 -2.13
N SER A 121 -9.35 -2.14 -2.40
CA SER A 121 -7.90 -1.99 -2.15
C SER A 121 -7.57 -1.99 -0.66
N VAL A 122 -8.40 -1.34 0.19
CA VAL A 122 -8.26 -1.38 1.65
C VAL A 122 -8.44 -2.81 2.17
N ALA A 123 -9.45 -3.52 1.68
CA ALA A 123 -9.71 -4.91 2.07
C ALA A 123 -8.53 -5.83 1.70
N ASP A 124 -7.97 -5.68 0.48
CA ASP A 124 -6.82 -6.46 0.04
C ASP A 124 -5.58 -6.21 0.91
N VAL A 125 -5.23 -4.94 1.14
CA VAL A 125 -4.07 -4.59 1.98
C VAL A 125 -4.27 -5.06 3.42
N THR A 126 -5.50 -4.99 3.93
CA THR A 126 -5.83 -5.51 5.28
C THR A 126 -5.58 -7.00 5.34
N TRP A 127 -6.10 -7.76 4.39
CA TRP A 127 -5.91 -9.21 4.32
C TRP A 127 -4.41 -9.59 4.25
N VAL A 128 -3.61 -8.86 3.47
CA VAL A 128 -2.14 -9.08 3.41
C VAL A 128 -1.47 -8.87 4.77
N LEU A 129 -1.93 -7.89 5.56
CA LEU A 129 -1.33 -7.57 6.84
C LEU A 129 -1.84 -8.46 7.99
N GLU A 130 -2.97 -9.14 7.82
CA GLU A 130 -3.55 -10.08 8.81
C GLU A 130 -2.92 -11.47 8.80
N ARG A 131 -2.01 -11.75 7.85
CA ARG A 131 -1.25 -12.99 7.77
C ARG A 131 -0.36 -13.26 8.99
#